data_AF-A0A4R0TQG2-F1
#
_entry.id   AF-A0A4R0TQG2-F1
#
_cell.length_a   1.000
_cell.length_b   1.000
_cell.length_c   1.000
_cell.angle_alpha   90.00
_cell.angle_beta   90.00
_cell.angle_gamma   90.00
#
_symmetry.space_group_name_H-M   'P 1'
#
loop_
_entity.id
_entity.type
_entity.pdbx_description
1 polymer ?
#
loop_
_entity_poly.entity_id
_entity_poly.type
_entity_poly.pdbx_seq_one_letter_code
_entity_poly.pdbx_strand_id
1 'polypeptide(L)'
;MRYEYRMQVIGGEPVCGAGCIERFTPADNRGNRYDPRMEETRNSGRIESHPDIARLYEQFAHEAAHAIRGEVEGPYVMDLYLDDAGRPHVIELNPQSNSGLYALDMDALLTAIGNNPAQFMPDPKRTATPGCLGVRGGGDLTVSGYRRSPFSDSLCIQKKRLQGRKHEVVELRHQRPAPIRKP
;
A
#
# COMPACT_ATOMS: atom_id res chain seq x y z
N MET A 1 -12.56 -2.06 -10.03
CA MET A 1 -11.86 -2.36 -8.77
C MET A 1 -12.78 -3.25 -7.97
N ARG A 2 -12.37 -4.49 -7.69
CA ARG A 2 -13.17 -5.46 -6.93
C ARG A 2 -12.49 -5.80 -5.61
N TYR A 3 -13.27 -6.09 -4.58
CA TYR A 3 -12.80 -6.59 -3.29
C TYR A 3 -11.70 -5.70 -2.66
N GLU A 4 -12.05 -4.44 -2.38
CA GLU A 4 -11.11 -3.51 -1.74
C GLU A 4 -10.67 -4.01 -0.36
N TYR A 5 -9.38 -3.93 -0.11
CA TYR A 5 -8.74 -4.47 1.09
C TYR A 5 -7.67 -3.54 1.61
N ARG A 6 -7.56 -3.45 2.93
CA ARG A 6 -6.56 -2.62 3.60
C ARG A 6 -5.58 -3.49 4.35
N MET A 7 -4.29 -3.30 4.07
CA MET A 7 -3.18 -3.95 4.73
C MET A 7 -2.41 -2.97 5.61
N GLN A 8 -2.16 -3.35 6.85
CA GLN A 8 -1.29 -2.59 7.76
C GLN A 8 0.15 -3.09 7.62
N VAL A 9 1.08 -2.18 7.35
CA VAL A 9 2.51 -2.48 7.20
C VAL A 9 3.31 -1.75 8.27
N ILE A 10 3.99 -2.51 9.12
CA ILE A 10 4.79 -2.01 10.25
C ILE A 10 6.11 -2.77 10.25
N GLY A 11 7.24 -2.09 10.49
CA GLY A 11 8.54 -2.74 10.42
C GLY A 11 8.94 -3.16 9.00
N GLY A 12 8.22 -2.70 7.98
CA GLY A 12 8.39 -3.15 6.59
C GLY A 12 7.66 -4.45 6.26
N GLU A 13 6.85 -4.98 7.18
CA GLU A 13 6.11 -6.23 6.99
C GLU A 13 4.59 -6.00 7.10
N PRO A 14 3.77 -6.63 6.25
CA PRO A 14 2.33 -6.77 6.48
C PRO A 14 2.08 -7.45 7.83
N VAL A 15 1.21 -6.88 8.67
CA VAL A 15 0.95 -7.40 10.03
C VAL A 15 -0.48 -7.86 10.24
N CYS A 16 -1.44 -7.22 9.57
CA CYS A 16 -2.85 -7.58 9.56
C CYS A 16 -3.57 -6.83 8.44
N GLY A 17 -4.78 -7.26 8.10
CA GLY A 17 -5.60 -6.61 7.09
C GLY A 17 -7.08 -6.96 7.18
N ALA A 18 -7.90 -6.17 6.50
CA ALA A 18 -9.34 -6.38 6.44
C ALA A 18 -9.95 -5.76 5.18
N GLY A 19 -11.10 -6.28 4.74
CA GLY A 19 -11.86 -5.68 3.65
C GLY A 19 -12.35 -4.28 4.03
N CYS A 20 -12.37 -3.36 3.07
CA CYS A 20 -12.79 -1.96 3.24
C CYS A 20 -14.31 -1.82 3.39
N ILE A 21 -14.90 -2.49 4.37
CA ILE A 21 -16.33 -2.51 4.68
C ILE A 21 -16.63 -1.37 5.65
N GLU A 22 -17.25 -0.29 5.18
CA GLU A 22 -17.38 0.96 5.95
C GLU A 22 -18.13 0.82 7.28
N ARG A 23 -19.07 -0.13 7.36
CA ARG A 23 -19.83 -0.40 8.59
C ARG A 23 -19.11 -1.28 9.60
N PHE A 24 -18.00 -1.91 9.21
CA PHE A 24 -17.22 -2.73 10.13
C PHE A 24 -16.21 -1.88 10.90
N THR A 25 -16.03 -2.27 12.14
CA THR A 25 -15.08 -1.74 13.11
C THR A 25 -14.21 -2.88 13.62
N PRO A 26 -13.13 -2.61 14.36
CA PRO A 26 -12.31 -3.70 14.88
C PRO A 26 -13.07 -4.66 15.80
N ALA A 27 -14.16 -4.20 16.43
CA ALA A 27 -15.05 -5.05 17.22
C ALA A 27 -15.77 -6.12 16.39
N ASP A 28 -15.86 -5.95 15.07
CA ASP A 28 -16.46 -6.92 14.17
C ASP A 28 -15.48 -8.04 13.76
N ASN A 29 -14.18 -7.92 14.06
CA ASN A 29 -13.18 -8.95 13.76
C ASN A 29 -13.52 -10.26 14.52
N ARG A 30 -13.34 -11.40 13.84
CA ARG A 30 -13.68 -12.74 14.37
C ARG A 30 -12.44 -13.55 14.80
N GLY A 31 -11.37 -12.88 15.20
CA GLY A 31 -10.07 -13.48 15.51
C GLY A 31 -9.20 -13.76 14.28
N ASN A 32 -9.42 -13.05 13.17
CA ASN A 32 -8.66 -13.24 11.94
C ASN A 32 -7.61 -12.14 11.78
N ARG A 33 -6.33 -12.50 11.73
CA ARG A 33 -5.24 -11.57 11.38
C ARG A 33 -5.48 -10.87 10.04
N TYR A 34 -5.97 -11.63 9.07
CA TYR A 34 -6.41 -11.13 7.76
C TYR A 34 -7.88 -11.48 7.62
N ASP A 35 -8.77 -10.54 7.93
CA ASP A 35 -10.21 -10.80 7.89
C ASP A 35 -10.63 -11.09 6.44
N PRO A 36 -11.29 -12.23 6.15
CA PRO A 36 -11.60 -12.62 4.78
C PRO A 36 -12.87 -11.95 4.24
N ARG A 37 -13.60 -11.17 5.05
CA ARG A 37 -14.87 -10.60 4.62
C ARG A 37 -14.64 -9.35 3.80
N MET A 38 -15.28 -9.29 2.64
CA MET A 38 -15.15 -8.21 1.68
C MET A 38 -16.49 -7.93 0.99
N GLU A 39 -16.63 -6.73 0.43
CA GLU A 39 -17.66 -6.44 -0.57
C GLU A 39 -17.01 -6.47 -1.96
N GLU A 40 -17.65 -7.12 -2.93
CA GLU A 40 -17.12 -7.18 -4.30
C GLU A 40 -16.99 -5.78 -4.90
N THR A 41 -18.06 -4.99 -4.80
CA THR A 41 -18.03 -3.56 -5.08
C THR A 41 -18.21 -2.83 -3.75
N ARG A 42 -17.35 -1.84 -3.49
CA ARG A 42 -17.40 -1.03 -2.27
C ARG A 42 -18.80 -0.44 -2.07
N ASN A 43 -19.30 -0.51 -0.83
CA ASN A 43 -20.60 0.01 -0.42
C ASN A 43 -21.80 -0.64 -1.13
N SER A 44 -21.62 -1.83 -1.70
CA SER A 44 -22.74 -2.61 -2.27
C SER A 44 -23.67 -3.18 -1.20
N GLY A 45 -23.24 -3.26 0.06
CA GLY A 45 -23.98 -3.88 1.16
C GLY A 45 -23.82 -5.39 1.23
N ARG A 46 -23.37 -6.06 0.16
CA ARG A 46 -23.21 -7.52 0.09
C ARG A 46 -21.83 -7.95 0.57
N ILE A 47 -21.76 -8.40 1.83
CA ILE A 47 -20.54 -8.94 2.42
C ILE A 47 -20.46 -10.44 2.18
N GLU A 48 -19.32 -10.87 1.65
CA GLU A 48 -19.00 -12.27 1.40
C GLU A 48 -17.63 -12.60 2.02
N SER A 49 -17.40 -13.87 2.33
CA SER A 49 -16.12 -14.35 2.88
C SER A 49 -15.25 -14.95 1.77
N HIS A 50 -14.07 -14.39 1.55
CA HIS A 50 -13.12 -14.73 0.49
C HIS A 50 -11.71 -15.01 1.05
N PRO A 51 -11.49 -16.16 1.72
CA PRO A 51 -10.21 -16.50 2.35
C PRO A 51 -9.07 -16.78 1.35
N ASP A 52 -9.40 -17.12 0.11
CA ASP A 52 -8.48 -17.19 -1.01
C ASP A 52 -7.97 -15.79 -1.42
N ILE A 53 -8.86 -14.80 -1.53
CA ILE A 53 -8.49 -13.41 -1.84
C ILE A 53 -7.65 -12.80 -0.72
N ALA A 54 -8.02 -13.03 0.56
CA ALA A 54 -7.23 -12.53 1.68
C ALA A 54 -5.79 -13.08 1.68
N ARG A 55 -5.61 -14.38 1.39
CA ARG A 55 -4.26 -14.99 1.25
C ARG A 55 -3.49 -14.44 0.04
N LEU A 56 -4.17 -14.19 -1.07
CA LEU A 56 -3.57 -13.56 -2.24
C LEU A 56 -3.05 -12.15 -1.90
N TYR A 57 -3.83 -11.36 -1.17
CA TYR A 57 -3.40 -10.02 -0.74
C TYR A 57 -2.28 -10.06 0.29
N GLU A 58 -2.27 -11.00 1.22
CA GLU A 58 -1.15 -11.21 2.15
C GLU A 58 0.16 -11.44 1.38
N GLN A 59 0.15 -12.41 0.45
CA GLN A 59 1.34 -12.74 -0.35
C GLN A 59 1.80 -11.54 -1.19
N PHE A 60 0.86 -10.90 -1.89
CA PHE A 60 1.15 -9.71 -2.69
C PHE A 60 1.71 -8.56 -1.84
N ALA A 61 1.17 -8.34 -0.64
CA ALA A 61 1.64 -7.28 0.24
C ALA A 61 3.05 -7.54 0.75
N HIS A 62 3.43 -8.79 1.04
CA HIS A 62 4.82 -9.12 1.39
C HIS A 62 5.77 -8.80 0.23
N GLU A 63 5.42 -9.21 -0.99
CA GLU A 63 6.23 -8.91 -2.18
C GLU A 63 6.35 -7.40 -2.43
N ALA A 64 5.23 -6.68 -2.37
CA ALA A 64 5.19 -5.25 -2.58
C ALA A 64 5.97 -4.49 -1.49
N ALA A 65 5.78 -4.83 -0.21
CA ALA A 65 6.49 -4.20 0.90
C ALA A 65 8.00 -4.44 0.80
N HIS A 66 8.41 -5.66 0.43
CA HIS A 66 9.82 -5.97 0.18
C HIS A 66 10.41 -5.13 -0.97
N ALA A 67 9.68 -5.00 -2.07
CA ALA A 67 10.12 -4.27 -3.25
C ALA A 67 10.33 -2.76 -2.99
N ILE A 68 9.53 -2.16 -2.09
CA ILE A 68 9.57 -0.72 -1.80
C ILE A 68 10.28 -0.34 -0.50
N ARG A 69 10.91 -1.31 0.19
CA ARG A 69 11.49 -1.13 1.54
C ARG A 69 12.50 0.02 1.69
N GLY A 70 13.14 0.44 0.60
CA GLY A 70 14.10 1.56 0.58
C GLY A 70 13.49 2.91 0.22
N GLU A 71 12.24 2.92 -0.23
CA GLU A 71 11.54 4.09 -0.77
C GLU A 71 10.56 4.70 0.24
N VAL A 72 10.14 3.92 1.24
CA VAL A 72 9.16 4.33 2.25
C VAL A 72 9.78 4.24 3.64
N GLU A 73 9.77 5.36 4.37
CA GLU A 73 10.19 5.41 5.77
C GLU A 73 8.97 5.31 6.70
N GLY A 74 9.09 4.51 7.76
CA GLY A 74 8.07 4.39 8.80
C GLY A 74 6.91 3.45 8.44
N PRO A 75 5.87 3.44 9.27
CA PRO A 75 4.75 2.53 9.13
C PRO A 75 3.71 3.14 8.18
N TYR A 76 3.07 2.30 7.37
CA TYR A 76 2.12 2.73 6.35
C TYR A 76 1.00 1.71 6.18
N VAL A 77 0.00 2.11 5.41
CA VAL A 77 -1.16 1.33 5.05
C VAL A 77 -1.13 1.13 3.55
N MET A 78 -1.40 -0.08 3.08
CA MET A 78 -1.46 -0.43 1.67
C MET A 78 -2.89 -0.82 1.32
N ASP A 79 -3.55 0.01 0.52
CA ASP A 79 -4.89 -0.27 0.03
C ASP A 79 -4.81 -1.02 -1.30
N LEU A 80 -5.59 -2.10 -1.42
CA LEU A 80 -5.48 -3.12 -2.44
C LEU A 80 -6.83 -3.36 -3.13
N TYR A 81 -6.78 -3.80 -4.38
CA TYR A 81 -7.95 -4.29 -5.11
C TYR A 81 -7.59 -5.39 -6.12
N LEU A 82 -8.59 -6.14 -6.57
CA LEU A 82 -8.49 -7.04 -7.72
C LEU A 82 -8.97 -6.35 -9.00
N ASP A 83 -8.16 -6.45 -10.06
CA ASP A 83 -8.59 -6.10 -11.41
C ASP A 83 -9.57 -7.15 -11.99
N ASP A 84 -10.07 -6.92 -13.20
CA ASP A 84 -11.03 -7.82 -13.85
C ASP A 84 -10.42 -9.21 -14.18
N ALA A 85 -9.09 -9.32 -14.22
CA ALA A 85 -8.37 -10.56 -14.40
C ALA A 85 -8.06 -11.27 -13.07
N GLY A 86 -8.52 -10.73 -11.93
CA GLY A 86 -8.27 -11.28 -10.60
C GLY A 86 -6.86 -11.04 -10.08
N ARG A 87 -6.11 -10.09 -10.63
CA ARG A 87 -4.75 -9.76 -10.18
C ARG A 87 -4.79 -8.66 -9.11
N PRO A 88 -4.00 -8.78 -8.03
CA PRO A 88 -3.92 -7.76 -6.99
C PRO A 88 -3.12 -6.54 -7.47
N HIS A 89 -3.58 -5.36 -7.08
CA HIS A 89 -2.92 -4.08 -7.34
C HIS A 89 -3.00 -3.18 -6.11
N VAL A 90 -2.00 -2.31 -5.94
CA VAL A 90 -2.04 -1.22 -4.96
C VAL A 90 -2.88 -0.06 -5.51
N ILE A 91 -3.85 0.40 -4.73
CA ILE A 91 -4.59 1.65 -4.96
C ILE A 91 -3.74 2.83 -4.51
N GLU A 92 -3.37 2.82 -3.24
CA GLU A 92 -2.62 3.90 -2.58
C GLU A 92 -1.84 3.40 -1.36
N LEU A 93 -0.82 4.17 -0.99
CA LEU A 93 -0.10 4.01 0.27
C LEU A 93 -0.46 5.19 1.18
N ASN A 94 -1.01 4.89 2.35
CA ASN A 94 -1.49 5.88 3.30
C ASN A 94 -0.64 5.90 4.58
N PRO A 95 -0.45 7.07 5.23
CA PRO A 95 0.07 7.10 6.59
C PRO A 95 -0.87 6.39 7.58
N GLN A 96 -0.30 5.79 8.63
CA GLN A 96 -1.07 5.11 9.69
C GLN A 96 -2.09 6.02 10.39
N SER A 97 -1.75 7.29 10.61
CA SER A 97 -2.49 8.23 11.46
C SER A 97 -3.89 8.63 10.98
N ASN A 98 -4.27 8.26 9.76
CA ASN A 98 -5.59 8.55 9.19
C ASN A 98 -6.22 7.32 8.51
N SER A 99 -5.84 6.12 8.93
CA SER A 99 -6.37 4.89 8.34
C SER A 99 -7.65 4.43 9.03
N GLY A 100 -8.69 4.17 8.23
CA GLY A 100 -9.85 3.42 8.67
C GLY A 100 -9.43 2.01 9.04
N LEU A 101 -9.87 1.55 10.22
CA LEU A 101 -9.41 0.28 10.79
C LEU A 101 -10.23 -0.91 10.28
N TYR A 102 -11.52 -0.75 9.98
CA TYR A 102 -12.39 -1.86 9.56
C TYR A 102 -12.35 -3.03 10.57
N ALA A 103 -12.69 -4.25 10.15
CA ALA A 103 -12.58 -5.45 10.98
C ALA A 103 -11.12 -5.92 11.15
N LEU A 104 -10.19 -5.03 11.51
CA LEU A 104 -8.79 -5.35 11.74
C LEU A 104 -8.58 -6.22 12.98
N ASP A 105 -7.52 -7.02 12.96
CA ASP A 105 -6.95 -7.62 14.17
C ASP A 105 -6.13 -6.58 14.95
N MET A 106 -6.74 -6.04 16.01
CA MET A 106 -6.09 -5.03 16.86
C MET A 106 -4.96 -5.59 17.69
N ASP A 107 -5.01 -6.87 18.07
CA ASP A 107 -3.95 -7.48 18.86
C ASP A 107 -2.69 -7.62 18.01
N ALA A 108 -2.83 -8.08 16.76
CA ALA A 108 -1.73 -8.12 15.80
C ALA A 108 -1.16 -6.72 15.52
N LEU A 109 -2.03 -5.72 15.32
CA LEU A 109 -1.59 -4.33 15.09
C LEU A 109 -0.82 -3.76 16.29
N LEU A 110 -1.38 -3.85 17.50
CA LEU A 110 -0.76 -3.32 18.71
C LEU A 110 0.55 -4.05 19.06
N THR A 111 0.60 -5.37 18.85
CA THR A 111 1.83 -6.16 19.00
C THR A 111 2.91 -5.66 18.04
N ALA A 112 2.56 -5.42 16.77
CA ALA A 112 3.50 -4.91 15.79
C ALA A 112 4.01 -3.50 16.12
N ILE A 113 3.14 -2.62 16.60
CA ILE A 113 3.52 -1.28 17.10
C ILE A 113 4.49 -1.41 18.27
N GLY A 114 4.18 -2.27 19.25
CA GLY A 114 5.02 -2.51 20.42
C GLY A 114 6.41 -3.07 20.07
N ASN A 115 6.50 -3.86 18.99
CA ASN A 115 7.76 -4.39 18.46
C ASN A 115 8.55 -3.36 17.64
N ASN A 116 7.92 -2.26 17.19
CA ASN A 116 8.53 -1.25 16.32
C ASN A 116 8.37 0.19 16.87
N PRO A 117 8.66 0.45 18.17
CA PRO A 117 8.31 1.73 18.80
C PRO A 117 9.02 2.93 18.18
N ALA A 118 10.24 2.75 17.66
CA ALA A 118 11.01 3.79 17.00
C ALA A 118 10.33 4.36 15.73
N GLN A 119 9.40 3.63 15.12
CA GLN A 119 8.64 4.07 13.95
C GLN A 119 7.49 5.02 14.30
N PHE A 120 7.10 5.09 15.58
CA PHE A 120 5.96 5.87 16.06
C PHE A 120 6.35 7.00 17.01
N MET A 121 7.61 7.02 17.46
CA MET A 121 8.14 8.12 18.25
C MET A 121 8.60 9.27 17.35
N PRO A 122 8.34 10.54 17.73
CA PRO A 122 8.92 11.67 17.02
C PRO A 122 10.46 11.56 17.12
N ASP A 123 11.15 11.75 15.99
CA ASP A 123 12.61 11.84 15.98
C ASP A 123 13.04 12.96 16.94
N PRO A 124 13.82 12.68 18.01
CA PRO A 124 14.25 13.69 18.96
C PRO A 124 15.05 14.82 18.30
N LYS A 125 15.63 14.59 17.10
CA LYS A 125 16.36 15.57 16.30
C LYS A 125 15.45 16.39 15.37
N ARG A 126 14.20 15.96 15.16
CA ARG A 126 13.15 16.76 14.50
C ARG A 126 12.36 17.51 15.57
N THR A 127 12.90 18.62 16.04
CA THR A 127 12.06 19.65 16.68
C THR A 127 11.03 20.12 15.66
N ALA A 128 9.78 19.75 15.88
CA ALA A 128 8.69 20.03 14.96
C ALA A 128 8.45 21.55 14.86
N THR A 129 8.67 22.09 13.66
CA THR A 129 7.78 23.16 13.17
C THR A 129 6.47 22.46 12.79
N PRO A 130 5.29 22.91 13.26
CA PRO A 130 4.03 22.27 12.91
C PRO A 130 3.66 22.61 11.47
N GLY A 131 3.32 21.58 10.70
CA GLY A 131 2.69 21.71 9.38
C GLY A 131 3.61 21.47 8.20
N CYS A 132 3.17 20.56 7.33
CA CYS A 132 3.72 20.21 6.02
C CYS A 132 4.89 19.20 6.01
N LEU A 133 4.60 18.04 5.40
CA LEU A 133 5.56 17.01 5.00
C LEU A 133 6.77 17.64 4.29
N GLY A 134 7.92 17.62 4.95
CA GLY A 134 9.18 18.05 4.37
C GLY A 134 9.67 17.03 3.35
N VAL A 135 9.48 17.33 2.06
CA VAL A 135 10.30 16.79 0.97
C VAL A 135 11.75 17.17 1.28
N ARG A 136 12.62 16.20 1.52
CA ARG A 136 14.07 16.47 1.54
C ARG A 136 14.51 16.76 0.11
N GLY A 137 14.75 18.04 -0.18
CA GLY A 137 15.47 18.46 -1.38
C GLY A 137 16.97 18.26 -1.19
N GLY A 138 17.63 17.79 -2.26
CA GLY A 138 19.05 18.03 -2.52
C GLY A 138 19.95 16.79 -2.56
N GLY A 139 20.22 16.30 -3.77
CA GLY A 139 21.30 15.37 -4.06
C GLY A 139 21.15 14.75 -5.45
N ASP A 140 21.88 15.30 -6.43
CA ASP A 140 22.05 14.70 -7.76
C ASP A 140 22.54 13.26 -7.63
N LEU A 141 21.74 12.28 -8.08
CA LEU A 141 22.19 10.90 -8.27
C LEU A 141 21.59 10.37 -9.58
N THR A 142 22.46 10.32 -10.58
CA THR A 142 22.27 9.54 -11.80
C THR A 142 22.40 8.06 -11.42
N VAL A 143 21.35 7.26 -11.66
CA VAL A 143 21.44 5.80 -11.57
C VAL A 143 21.06 5.20 -12.91
N SER A 144 22.12 4.88 -13.67
CA SER A 144 22.11 3.93 -14.77
C SER A 144 22.24 2.52 -14.18
N GLY A 145 21.31 1.61 -14.50
CA GLY A 145 21.46 0.18 -14.23
C GLY A 145 20.18 -0.55 -13.86
N TYR A 146 19.43 -1.02 -14.87
CA TYR A 146 18.35 -2.00 -14.69
C TYR A 146 18.94 -3.42 -14.58
N ARG A 147 18.48 -4.21 -13.60
CA ARG A 147 18.52 -5.69 -13.67
C ARG A 147 17.08 -6.21 -13.69
N ARG A 148 16.72 -6.89 -14.78
CA ARG A 148 15.39 -7.42 -15.07
C ARG A 148 15.01 -8.54 -14.09
N SER A 149 13.85 -8.40 -13.44
CA SER A 149 13.08 -9.53 -12.93
C SER A 149 12.31 -10.16 -14.10
N PRO A 150 12.22 -11.49 -14.22
CA PRO A 150 11.57 -12.16 -15.35
C PRO A 150 10.02 -12.08 -15.36
N PHE A 151 9.40 -11.32 -14.45
CA PHE A 151 7.92 -11.26 -14.32
C PHE A 151 7.29 -9.86 -14.41
N SER A 152 8.03 -8.81 -14.76
CA SER A 152 7.50 -7.43 -14.73
C SER A 152 7.66 -6.68 -16.05
N ASP A 153 6.80 -6.96 -17.02
CA ASP A 153 6.72 -6.18 -18.28
C ASP A 153 5.79 -4.95 -18.21
N SER A 154 5.39 -4.49 -17.01
CA SER A 154 4.29 -3.52 -16.91
C SER A 154 4.47 -2.31 -15.98
N LEU A 155 5.63 -2.06 -15.36
CA LEU A 155 5.85 -0.81 -14.63
C LEU A 155 6.92 0.05 -15.30
N CYS A 156 6.47 1.13 -15.96
CA CYS A 156 7.33 2.24 -16.34
C CYS A 156 6.89 3.50 -15.59
N ILE A 157 7.73 3.97 -14.68
CA ILE A 157 7.52 5.24 -13.98
C ILE A 157 8.21 6.33 -14.81
N GLN A 158 7.44 7.19 -15.49
CA GLN A 158 7.98 8.39 -16.13
C GLN A 158 7.65 9.64 -15.30
N LYS A 159 8.69 10.35 -14.85
CA LYS A 159 8.58 11.65 -14.20
C LYS A 159 8.25 12.73 -15.24
N LYS A 160 7.16 13.47 -15.05
CA LYS A 160 6.85 14.66 -15.86
C LYS A 160 7.01 15.92 -15.02
N ARG A 161 8.00 16.74 -15.35
CA ARG A 161 8.24 18.03 -14.69
C ARG A 161 7.25 19.07 -15.22
N LEU A 162 6.18 19.33 -14.48
CA LEU A 162 5.29 20.46 -14.75
C LEU A 162 5.98 21.74 -14.28
N GLN A 163 6.31 22.63 -15.23
CA GLN A 163 6.89 23.93 -14.92
C GLN A 163 5.94 24.74 -14.02
N GLY A 164 6.42 25.13 -12.83
CA GLY A 164 5.81 26.18 -12.02
C GLY A 164 5.19 25.79 -10.67
N ARG A 165 5.23 24.53 -10.22
CA ARG A 165 4.79 24.15 -8.86
C ARG A 165 5.86 23.35 -8.12
N LYS A 166 6.07 23.66 -6.84
CA LYS A 166 7.02 23.02 -5.91
C LYS A 166 6.68 21.56 -5.52
N HIS A 167 5.68 20.95 -6.18
CA HIS A 167 5.26 19.58 -5.92
C HIS A 167 5.48 18.73 -7.16
N GLU A 168 6.32 17.71 -7.01
CA GLU A 168 6.52 16.65 -8.00
C GLU A 168 5.33 15.68 -7.87
N VAL A 169 4.55 15.53 -8.94
CA VAL A 169 3.44 14.57 -8.98
C VAL A 169 3.95 13.31 -9.66
N VAL A 170 3.93 12.18 -8.96
CA VAL A 170 4.20 10.87 -9.52
C VAL A 170 2.92 10.38 -10.18
N GLU A 171 2.90 10.34 -11.51
CA GLU A 171 1.77 9.83 -12.29
C GLU A 171 2.11 8.42 -12.78
N LEU A 172 1.38 7.40 -12.31
CA LEU A 172 1.49 6.03 -12.80
C LEU A 172 0.69 5.91 -14.10
N ARG A 173 1.38 5.78 -15.25
CA ARG A 173 0.72 5.51 -16.54
C ARG A 173 1.05 4.11 -17.03
N HIS A 174 0.02 3.38 -17.44
CA HIS A 174 0.16 2.17 -18.23
C HIS A 174 0.76 2.52 -19.60
N GLN A 175 1.94 1.98 -19.92
CA GLN A 175 2.38 1.94 -21.32
C GLN A 175 1.57 0.87 -22.05
N ARG A 176 0.84 1.26 -23.09
CA ARG A 176 0.31 0.28 -24.04
C ARG A 176 1.50 -0.39 -24.73
N PRO A 177 1.50 -1.72 -24.87
CA PRO A 177 2.51 -2.39 -25.68
C PRO A 177 2.49 -1.82 -27.10
N ALA A 178 3.67 -1.57 -27.66
CA ALA A 178 3.81 -1.12 -29.04
C ALA A 178 3.15 -2.14 -29.99
N PRO A 179 2.45 -1.69 -31.05
CA PRO A 179 1.87 -2.62 -32.01
C PRO A 179 2.97 -3.46 -32.65
N ILE A 180 2.79 -4.77 -32.60
CA ILE A 180 3.65 -5.75 -33.27
C ILE A 180 3.60 -5.42 -34.77
N ARG A 181 4.72 -4.95 -35.34
CA ARG A 181 4.89 -4.95 -36.79
C ARG A 181 4.98 -6.41 -37.23
N LYS A 182 3.98 -6.87 -37.98
CA LYS A 182 4.07 -8.15 -38.68
C LYS A 182 5.18 -8.06 -39.73
N PRO A 183 5.89 -9.18 -39.99
CA PRO A 183 6.97 -9.24 -40.98
C PRO A 183 6.50 -8.88 -42.39
#